data_AF-A0A3E0I061-F1
#
_entry.id   AF-A0A3E0I061-F1
#
_cell.length_a   1.000
_cell.length_b   1.000
_cell.length_c   1.000
_cell.angle_alpha   90.00
_cell.angle_beta   90.00
_cell.angle_gamma   90.00
#
_symmetry.space_group_name_H-M   'P 1'
#
loop_
_entity.id
_entity.type
_entity.pdbx_description
1 polymer ?
#
loop_
_entity_poly.entity_id
_entity_poly.type
_entity_poly.pdbx_seq_one_letter_code
_entity_poly.pdbx_strand_id
1 'polypeptide(L)'
;MFRELDDELNRHLSMLADLARDPDDRLVSGVTRAQLPRVVDAVATLLGEHSPDAAGRCATCRPDHWWQPRPAFPCPAYLAVHRALFAGTLG
;
A
#
# COMPACT_ATOMS: atom_id res chain seq x y z
N MET A 1 -2.68 14.72 15.49
CA MET A 1 -2.18 13.34 15.44
C MET A 1 -2.48 12.63 14.12
N PHE A 2 -3.71 12.16 13.81
CA PHE A 2 -3.93 11.44 12.53
C PHE A 2 -3.57 12.27 11.29
N ARG A 3 -3.99 13.54 11.23
CA ARG A 3 -3.63 14.44 10.12
C ARG A 3 -2.13 14.60 9.93
N GLU A 4 -1.37 14.72 11.03
CA GLU A 4 0.09 14.86 10.95
C GLU A 4 0.74 13.57 10.42
N LEU A 5 0.22 12.40 10.85
CA LEU A 5 0.67 11.11 10.34
C LEU A 5 0.35 10.96 8.85
N ASP A 6 -0.86 11.33 8.44
CA ASP A 6 -1.31 11.30 7.04
C ASP A 6 -0.48 12.24 6.17
N ASP A 7 -0.25 13.48 6.61
CA ASP A 7 0.57 14.47 5.90
C ASP A 7 2.02 14.01 5.75
N GLU A 8 2.62 13.46 6.81
CA GLU A 8 4.00 12.95 6.80
C GLU A 8 4.15 11.77 5.81
N LEU A 9 3.21 10.81 5.85
CA LEU A 9 3.22 9.66 4.96
C LEU A 9 3.04 10.08 3.50
N ASN A 10 2.04 10.92 3.20
CA ASN A 10 1.78 11.38 1.83
C ASN A 10 2.93 12.21 1.28
N ARG A 11 3.57 13.05 2.11
CA ARG A 11 4.76 13.81 1.70
C ARG A 11 5.91 12.88 1.35
N HIS A 12 6.16 11.85 2.17
CA HIS A 12 7.21 10.88 1.91
C HIS A 12 6.97 10.09 0.61
N LEU A 13 5.75 9.58 0.41
CA LEU A 13 5.39 8.84 -0.80
C LEU A 13 5.47 9.72 -2.06
N SER A 14 5.05 10.98 -1.98
CA SER A 14 5.16 11.94 -3.09
C SER A 14 6.61 12.21 -3.46
N MET A 15 7.49 12.40 -2.46
CA MET A 15 8.93 12.57 -2.69
C MET A 15 9.55 11.36 -3.41
N LEU A 16 9.18 10.13 -3.04
CA LEU A 16 9.64 8.92 -3.74
C LEU A 16 9.11 8.85 -5.18
N ALA A 17 7.86 9.26 -5.40
CA ALA A 17 7.25 9.27 -6.74
C ALA A 17 7.90 10.30 -7.66
N ASP A 18 8.27 11.47 -7.13
CA ASP A 18 8.98 12.51 -7.88
C ASP A 18 10.40 12.06 -8.20
N LEU A 19 11.10 11.47 -7.22
CA LEU A 19 12.44 10.96 -7.44
C LEU A 19 12.48 9.84 -8.47
N ALA A 20 11.48 8.97 -8.54
CA ALA A 20 11.39 7.93 -9.56
C ALA A 20 11.30 8.48 -11.00
N ARG A 21 11.03 9.79 -11.16
CA ARG A 21 11.00 10.49 -12.46
C ARG A 21 12.24 11.36 -12.71
N ASP A 22 13.18 11.41 -11.77
CA ASP A 22 14.39 12.22 -11.87
C ASP A 22 15.34 11.64 -12.96
N PRO A 23 15.88 12.47 -13.87
CA PRO A 23 16.79 12.00 -14.92
C PRO A 23 18.20 11.60 -14.42
N ASP A 24 18.57 11.88 -13.16
CA ASP A 24 19.84 11.46 -12.58
C ASP A 24 19.77 10.01 -12.03
N ASP A 25 20.10 9.06 -12.89
CA ASP A 25 20.14 7.62 -12.57
C ASP A 25 20.97 7.27 -11.32
N ARG A 26 22.00 8.06 -10.99
CA ARG A 26 22.86 7.77 -9.81
C ARG A 26 22.14 8.11 -8.52
N LEU A 27 21.50 9.28 -8.49
CA LEU A 27 20.66 9.70 -7.36
C LEU A 27 19.49 8.73 -7.17
N VAL A 28 18.79 8.40 -8.27
CA VAL A 28 17.68 7.44 -8.26
C VAL A 28 18.14 6.10 -7.72
N SER A 29 19.23 5.52 -8.24
CA SER A 29 19.73 4.21 -7.81
C SER A 29 20.08 4.17 -6.32
N GLY A 30 20.72 5.23 -5.80
CA GLY A 30 21.07 5.33 -4.39
C GLY A 30 19.85 5.34 -3.48
N VAL A 31 18.88 6.19 -3.78
CA VAL A 31 17.68 6.32 -2.96
C VAL A 31 16.74 5.12 -3.12
N THR A 32 16.58 4.58 -4.32
CA THR A 32 15.80 3.35 -4.54
C THR A 32 16.34 2.21 -3.68
N ARG A 33 17.66 1.99 -3.63
CA ARG A 33 18.24 0.95 -2.75
C ARG A 33 17.94 1.18 -1.27
N ALA A 34 17.90 2.43 -0.82
CA ALA A 34 17.64 2.76 0.57
C ALA A 34 16.15 2.69 0.94
N GLN A 35 15.25 3.08 0.02
CA GLN A 35 13.83 3.30 0.31
C GLN A 35 12.94 2.14 -0.13
N LEU A 36 13.27 1.46 -1.25
CA LEU A 36 12.45 0.35 -1.75
C LEU A 36 12.25 -0.77 -0.70
N PRO A 37 13.28 -1.22 0.05
CA PRO A 37 13.08 -2.21 1.10
C PRO A 37 12.07 -1.75 2.17
N ARG A 38 12.11 -0.47 2.55
CA ARG A 38 11.19 0.09 3.56
C ARG A 38 9.76 0.14 3.05
N VAL A 39 9.57 0.49 1.78
CA VAL A 39 8.25 0.46 1.14
C VAL A 39 7.71 -0.97 1.05
N VAL A 40 8.57 -1.93 0.68
CA VAL A 40 8.21 -3.36 0.66
C VAL A 40 7.81 -3.84 2.06
N ASP A 41 8.58 -3.49 3.09
CA ASP A 41 8.27 -3.85 4.49
C ASP A 41 6.96 -3.21 4.97
N ALA A 42 6.69 -1.95 4.60
CA ALA A 42 5.44 -1.27 4.94
C ALA A 42 4.23 -1.94 4.27
N VAL A 43 4.34 -2.29 2.98
CA VAL A 43 3.30 -3.05 2.27
C VAL A 43 3.12 -4.43 2.89
N ALA A 44 4.21 -5.15 3.18
CA ALA A 44 4.15 -6.46 3.82
C ALA A 44 3.48 -6.40 5.21
N THR A 45 3.78 -5.36 6.00
CA THR A 45 3.15 -5.12 7.30
C THR A 45 1.65 -4.89 7.15
N LEU A 46 1.23 -3.98 6.25
CA LEU A 46 -0.18 -3.73 5.96
C LEU A 46 -0.91 -5.01 5.52
N LEU A 47 -0.29 -5.79 4.63
CA LEU A 47 -0.85 -7.06 4.16
C LEU A 47 -0.79 -8.18 5.20
N GLY A 48 0.06 -8.07 6.23
CA GLY A 48 0.07 -8.96 7.38
C GLY A 48 -1.08 -8.67 8.34
N GLU A 49 -1.39 -7.40 8.56
CA GLU A 49 -2.55 -6.95 9.34
C GLU A 49 -3.88 -7.34 8.68
N HIS A 50 -3.90 -7.31 7.34
CA HIS A 50 -4.99 -7.83 6.54
C HIS A 50 -4.69 -9.26 6.10
N SER A 51 -4.98 -10.30 6.90
CA SER A 51 -4.77 -11.69 6.47
C SER A 51 -6.08 -12.33 5.95
N PRO A 52 -6.44 -12.22 4.66
CA PRO A 52 -7.66 -12.79 4.13
C PRO A 52 -7.58 -14.32 3.96
N ASP A 53 -8.72 -15.00 4.06
CA ASP A 53 -8.82 -16.44 3.79
C ASP A 53 -8.65 -16.78 2.29
N ALA A 54 -8.68 -18.07 1.93
CA ALA A 54 -8.56 -18.51 0.53
C ALA A 54 -9.67 -17.98 -0.38
N ALA A 55 -10.83 -17.63 0.19
CA ALA A 55 -11.91 -16.95 -0.52
C ALA A 55 -11.81 -15.44 -0.30
N GLY A 56 -10.61 -14.92 -0.05
CA GLY A 56 -10.15 -13.56 0.18
C GLY A 56 -10.93 -12.70 1.20
N ARG A 57 -11.66 -13.31 2.13
CA ARG A 57 -12.38 -12.60 3.20
C ARG A 57 -11.41 -12.25 4.33
N CYS A 58 -11.32 -10.98 4.68
CA CYS A 58 -10.44 -10.48 5.74
C CYS A 58 -11.22 -10.20 7.03
N ALA A 59 -10.78 -10.76 8.15
CA ALA A 59 -11.40 -10.53 9.46
C ALA A 59 -11.29 -9.07 9.92
N THR A 60 -10.15 -8.41 9.66
CA THR A 60 -9.90 -6.99 9.94
C THR A 60 -10.86 -6.06 9.20
N CYS A 61 -11.35 -6.48 8.03
CA CYS A 61 -12.33 -5.72 7.25
C CYS A 61 -13.78 -6.03 7.64
N ARG A 62 -14.04 -7.04 8.47
CA ARG A 62 -15.41 -7.41 8.82
C ARG A 62 -15.99 -6.35 9.76
N PRO A 63 -17.25 -5.94 9.54
CA PRO A 63 -17.95 -5.09 10.49
C PRO A 63 -18.15 -5.80 11.83
N ASP A 64 -18.07 -5.03 12.92
CA ASP A 64 -18.34 -5.51 14.28
C ASP A 64 -19.83 -5.75 14.54
N HIS A 65 -20.70 -5.14 13.73
CA HIS A 65 -22.15 -5.17 13.95
C HIS A 65 -22.93 -5.52 12.69
N TRP A 66 -24.04 -6.26 12.88
CA TRP A 66 -24.88 -6.78 11.79
C TRP A 66 -25.60 -5.70 10.97
N TRP A 67 -25.78 -4.49 11.51
CA TRP A 67 -26.36 -3.36 10.80
C TRP A 67 -25.35 -2.58 9.94
N GLN A 68 -24.05 -2.85 10.09
CA GLN A 68 -23.03 -2.20 9.28
C GLN A 68 -23.00 -2.81 7.88
N PRO A 69 -22.58 -2.02 6.86
CA PRO A 69 -22.46 -2.52 5.49
C PRO A 69 -21.64 -3.80 5.43
N ARG A 70 -22.05 -4.73 4.57
CA ARG A 70 -21.29 -5.97 4.35
C ARG A 70 -19.85 -5.62 3.93
N PRO A 71 -18.85 -6.36 4.43
CA PRO A 71 -17.46 -6.09 4.10
C PRO A 71 -17.25 -6.29 2.59
N ALA A 72 -16.51 -5.38 1.97
CA ALA A 72 -16.09 -5.52 0.58
C ALA A 72 -15.16 -6.72 0.43
N PHE A 73 -15.40 -7.52 -0.61
CA PHE A 73 -14.66 -8.72 -0.93
C PHE A 73 -14.31 -8.72 -2.43
N PRO A 74 -13.05 -8.93 -2.86
CA PRO A 74 -11.82 -9.17 -2.07
C PRO A 74 -11.47 -8.10 -1.03
N CYS A 75 -10.67 -8.48 -0.03
CA CYS A 75 -10.11 -7.55 0.96
C CYS A 75 -9.64 -6.25 0.28
N PRO A 76 -10.20 -5.08 0.65
CA PRO A 76 -9.90 -3.83 -0.04
C PRO A 76 -8.41 -3.46 -0.04
N ALA A 77 -7.69 -3.75 1.05
CA ALA A 77 -6.25 -3.48 1.14
C ALA A 77 -5.45 -4.32 0.13
N TYR A 78 -5.69 -5.64 0.08
CA TYR A 78 -5.07 -6.53 -0.91
C TYR A 78 -5.39 -6.11 -2.34
N LEU A 79 -6.66 -5.79 -2.60
CA LEU A 79 -7.11 -5.39 -3.92
C LEU A 79 -6.48 -4.07 -4.35
N ALA A 80 -6.33 -3.11 -3.43
CA ALA A 80 -5.66 -1.84 -3.68
C ALA A 80 -4.18 -2.03 -4.01
N VAL A 81 -3.45 -2.80 -3.19
CA VAL A 81 -2.02 -3.10 -3.45
C VAL A 81 -1.84 -3.85 -4.77
N HIS A 82 -2.65 -4.88 -5.03
CA HIS A 82 -2.60 -5.61 -6.29
C HIS A 82 -2.83 -4.69 -7.49
N ARG A 83 -3.83 -3.80 -7.43
CA ARG A 83 -4.06 -2.83 -8.51
C ARG A 83 -2.89 -1.86 -8.66
N ALA A 84 -2.36 -1.33 -7.57
CA ALA A 84 -1.24 -0.38 -7.64
C ALA A 84 0.02 -1.00 -8.28
N LEU A 85 0.31 -2.28 -7.97
CA LEU A 85 1.49 -2.97 -8.49
C LEU A 85 1.28 -3.57 -9.89
N PHE A 86 0.06 -3.98 -10.24
CA PHE A 86 -0.21 -4.79 -11.43
C PHE A 86 -1.19 -4.18 -12.44
N ALA A 87 -1.82 -3.03 -12.19
CA ALA A 87 -2.76 -2.42 -13.14
C ALA A 87 -2.12 -2.00 -14.47
N GLY A 88 -0.78 -2.04 -14.60
CA GLY A 88 -0.04 -1.78 -15.84
C GLY A 88 0.68 -2.99 -16.46
N THR A 89 0.53 -4.21 -15.92
CA THR A 89 1.22 -5.43 -16.42
C THR A 89 0.37 -6.33 -17.32
N LEU A 90 -0.83 -5.86 -17.70
CA LEU A 90 -1.67 -6.44 -18.75
C LEU A 90 -1.80 -5.47 -19.94
N GLY A 91 -0.67 -5.18 -20.58
CA GLY A 91 -0.57 -4.39 -21.82
C GLY A 91 0.55 -4.92 -22.69
#